data_AF-A0A0M9EB92-F1
#
_entry.id   AF-A0A0M9EB92-F1
#
_cell.length_a   1.000
_cell.length_b   1.000
_cell.length_c   1.000
_cell.angle_alpha   90.00
_cell.angle_beta   90.00
_cell.angle_gamma   90.00
#
_symmetry.space_group_name_H-M   'P 1'
#
loop_
_entity.id
_entity.type
_entity.pdbx_description
1 polymer ?
#
loop_
_entity_poly.entity_id
_entity_poly.type
_entity_poly.pdbx_seq_one_letter_code
_entity_poly.pdbx_strand_id
1 'polypeptide(L)'
;MDLKELIKLQKKFDQKHNWIPNSTKETIEYINKDLIGLFGEIGEFSNIVKKINLFHERNSNGKYNDKIQILINSLKEEVVDSFIYLTRLVSYLNIDLEKEYFEKLSKNELKYKEFETD
;
A
#
# COMPACT_ATOMS: atom_id res chain seq x y z
N MET A 1 -2.05 10.31 15.04
CA MET A 1 -3.10 10.26 14.03
C MET A 1 -3.44 8.80 13.81
N ASP A 2 -4.71 8.45 13.93
CA ASP A 2 -5.20 7.07 13.82
C ASP A 2 -5.45 6.69 12.34
N LEU A 3 -5.41 5.40 12.00
CA LEU A 3 -5.68 4.89 10.65
C LEU A 3 -7.03 5.38 10.12
N LYS A 4 -8.03 5.44 11.00
CA LYS A 4 -9.36 5.97 10.68
C LYS A 4 -9.32 7.45 10.30
N GLU A 5 -8.43 8.23 10.91
CA GLU A 5 -8.24 9.64 10.57
C GLU A 5 -7.54 9.80 9.22
N LEU A 6 -6.52 8.97 8.93
CA LEU A 6 -5.85 8.92 7.62
C LEU A 6 -6.84 8.65 6.48
N ILE A 7 -7.66 7.62 6.61
CA ILE A 7 -8.67 7.27 5.60
C ILE A 7 -9.69 8.40 5.42
N LYS A 8 -10.11 9.06 6.52
CA LYS A 8 -11.00 10.22 6.45
C LYS A 8 -10.36 11.41 5.74
N LEU A 9 -9.07 11.66 5.97
CA LEU A 9 -8.33 12.73 5.29
C LEU A 9 -8.21 12.45 3.79
N GLN A 10 -7.86 11.22 3.40
CA GLN A 10 -7.80 10.83 1.99
C GLN A 10 -9.18 10.96 1.33
N LYS A 11 -10.24 10.45 1.97
CA LYS A 11 -11.61 10.58 1.44
C LYS A 11 -12.02 12.04 1.23
N LYS A 12 -11.68 12.94 2.16
CA LYS A 12 -11.95 14.39 2.00
C LYS A 12 -11.16 15.00 0.85
N PHE A 13 -9.91 14.58 0.67
CA PHE A 13 -9.09 15.00 -0.46
C PHE A 13 -9.73 14.55 -1.77
N ASP A 14 -10.11 13.28 -1.89
CA ASP A 14 -10.76 12.73 -3.08
C ASP A 14 -12.10 13.43 -3.38
N GLN A 15 -12.91 13.73 -2.34
CA GLN A 15 -14.15 14.50 -2.47
C GLN A 15 -13.91 15.88 -3.09
N LYS A 16 -12.89 16.59 -2.62
CA LYS A 16 -12.55 17.92 -3.12
C LYS A 16 -12.17 17.90 -4.60
N HIS A 17 -11.65 16.78 -5.09
CA HIS A 17 -11.24 16.58 -6.48
C HIS A 17 -12.29 15.85 -7.35
N ASN A 18 -13.49 15.57 -6.82
CA ASN A 18 -14.53 14.79 -7.48
C ASN A 18 -14.06 13.38 -7.90
N TRP A 19 -13.20 12.76 -7.09
CA TRP A 19 -12.65 11.40 -7.31
C TRP A 19 -13.38 10.32 -6.50
N ILE A 20 -14.70 10.47 -6.37
CA ILE A 20 -15.53 9.52 -5.64
C ILE A 20 -16.64 9.00 -6.55
N PRO A 21 -16.82 7.67 -6.65
CA PRO A 21 -17.87 7.10 -7.45
C PRO A 21 -19.26 7.38 -6.86
N ASN A 22 -20.23 7.65 -7.72
CA ASN A 22 -21.63 7.90 -7.38
C ASN A 22 -22.57 6.75 -7.76
N SER A 23 -22.05 5.70 -8.40
CA SER A 23 -22.81 4.55 -8.86
C SER A 23 -21.99 3.26 -8.79
N THR A 24 -22.67 2.10 -8.83
CA THR A 24 -21.99 0.79 -8.87
C THR A 24 -21.08 0.66 -10.08
N LYS A 25 -21.52 1.14 -11.25
CA LYS A 25 -20.72 1.11 -12.47
C LYS A 25 -19.44 1.94 -12.30
N GLU A 26 -19.58 3.17 -11.83
CA GLU A 26 -18.43 4.05 -11.59
C GLU A 26 -17.49 3.47 -10.52
N THR A 27 -18.04 2.84 -9.47
CA THR A 27 -17.23 2.16 -8.45
C THR A 27 -16.31 1.11 -9.05
N ILE A 28 -16.82 0.27 -9.95
CA ILE A 28 -16.00 -0.74 -10.65
C ILE A 28 -14.94 -0.08 -11.54
N GLU A 29 -15.28 1.01 -12.23
CA GLU A 29 -14.33 1.75 -13.07
C GLU A 29 -13.19 2.37 -12.24
N TYR A 30 -13.49 2.91 -11.06
CA TYR A 30 -12.50 3.46 -10.14
C TYR A 30 -11.63 2.37 -9.52
N ILE A 31 -12.22 1.24 -9.10
CA ILE A 31 -11.45 0.07 -8.62
C ILE A 31 -10.47 -0.39 -9.70
N ASN A 32 -10.91 -0.50 -10.96
CA ASN A 32 -10.03 -0.89 -12.05
C ASN A 32 -8.85 0.09 -12.24
N LYS A 33 -9.11 1.39 -12.22
CA LYS A 33 -8.07 2.43 -12.34
C LYS A 33 -7.09 2.39 -11.16
N ASP A 34 -7.60 2.27 -9.95
CA ASP A 34 -6.79 2.27 -8.73
C ASP A 34 -5.97 0.98 -8.58
N LEU A 35 -6.48 -0.17 -9.06
CA LEU A 35 -5.69 -1.39 -9.15
C LEU A 35 -4.53 -1.24 -10.13
N ILE A 36 -4.76 -0.65 -11.30
CA ILE A 36 -3.70 -0.36 -12.27
C ILE A 36 -2.63 0.54 -11.64
N GLY A 37 -3.05 1.61 -10.96
CA GLY A 37 -2.14 2.51 -10.23
C GLY A 37 -1.35 1.78 -9.15
N LEU A 38 -2.03 1.05 -8.25
CA LEU A 38 -1.41 0.26 -7.19
C LEU A 38 -0.35 -0.69 -7.73
N PHE A 39 -0.64 -1.45 -8.79
CA PHE A 39 0.35 -2.36 -9.37
C PHE A 39 1.48 -1.62 -10.08
N GLY A 40 1.24 -0.40 -10.56
CA GLY A 40 2.28 0.54 -10.99
C GLY A 40 3.27 0.81 -9.88
N GLU A 41 2.80 1.32 -8.73
CA GLU A 41 3.65 1.66 -7.58
C GLU A 41 4.39 0.44 -7.01
N ILE A 42 3.73 -0.73 -6.96
CA ILE A 42 4.40 -1.98 -6.57
C ILE A 42 5.49 -2.39 -7.59
N GLY A 43 5.27 -2.10 -8.88
CA GLY A 43 6.26 -2.29 -9.93
C GLY A 43 7.46 -1.35 -9.77
N GLU A 44 7.22 -0.09 -9.44
CA GLU A 44 8.25 0.91 -9.14
C GLU A 44 9.07 0.52 -7.92
N PHE A 45 8.40 0.14 -6.83
CA PHE A 45 9.00 -0.41 -5.62
C PHE A 45 9.92 -1.59 -5.97
N SER A 46 9.42 -2.56 -6.74
CA SER A 46 10.18 -3.74 -7.16
C SER A 46 11.40 -3.37 -8.01
N ASN A 47 11.27 -2.37 -8.89
CA ASN A 47 12.35 -1.87 -9.72
C ASN A 47 13.44 -1.18 -8.90
N ILE A 48 13.07 -0.44 -7.85
CA ILE A 48 14.03 0.19 -6.93
C ILE A 48 14.80 -0.88 -6.14
N VAL A 49 14.10 -1.88 -5.58
CA VAL A 49 14.75 -3.03 -4.89
C VAL A 49 15.75 -3.72 -5.82
N LYS A 50 15.37 -3.98 -7.07
CA LYS A 50 16.27 -4.55 -8.09
C LYS A 50 17.51 -3.67 -8.30
N LYS A 51 17.37 -2.35 -8.38
CA LYS A 51 18.52 -1.42 -8.52
C LYS A 51 19.44 -1.50 -7.30
N ILE A 52 18.89 -1.54 -6.08
CA ILE A 52 19.68 -1.67 -4.84
C ILE A 52 20.52 -2.96 -4.87
N ASN A 53 19.92 -4.09 -5.24
CA ASN A 53 20.62 -5.37 -5.34
C ASN A 53 21.76 -5.32 -6.37
N LEU A 54 21.50 -4.75 -7.56
CA LEU A 54 22.52 -4.57 -8.59
C LEU A 54 23.68 -3.66 -8.13
N PHE A 55 23.39 -2.62 -7.32
CA PHE A 55 24.44 -1.80 -6.71
C PHE A 55 25.28 -2.61 -5.73
N HIS A 56 24.65 -3.44 -4.90
CA HIS A 56 25.34 -4.24 -3.90
C HIS A 56 26.25 -5.29 -4.55
N GLU A 57 25.75 -6.03 -5.55
CA GLU A 57 26.53 -7.03 -6.29
C GLU A 57 27.76 -6.44 -6.98
N ARG A 58 27.65 -5.23 -7.52
CA ARG A 58 28.72 -4.55 -8.27
C ARG A 58 29.71 -3.79 -7.39
N ASN A 59 29.40 -3.56 -6.12
CA ASN A 59 30.24 -2.80 -5.19
C ASN A 59 30.63 -3.66 -3.98
N SER A 60 31.71 -4.43 -4.14
CA SER A 60 32.24 -5.36 -3.14
C SER A 60 32.75 -4.70 -1.84
N ASN A 61 32.83 -3.37 -1.79
CA ASN A 61 33.41 -2.62 -0.68
C ASN A 61 32.40 -2.25 0.42
N GLY A 62 31.14 -2.70 0.33
CA GLY A 62 30.16 -2.66 1.42
C GLY A 62 29.74 -1.28 1.94
N LYS A 63 30.27 -0.18 1.39
CA LYS A 63 29.91 1.17 1.83
C LYS A 63 28.56 1.57 1.25
N TYR A 64 27.57 1.73 2.14
CA TYR A 64 26.36 2.48 1.87
C TYR A 64 26.78 3.90 1.48
N ASN A 65 26.64 4.24 0.20
CA ASN A 65 26.88 5.59 -0.30
C ASN A 65 25.55 6.36 -0.40
N ASP A 66 25.65 7.68 -0.57
CA ASP A 66 24.49 8.58 -0.69
C ASP A 66 23.46 8.11 -1.73
N LYS A 67 23.93 7.40 -2.77
CA LYS A 67 23.08 6.83 -3.81
C LYS A 67 22.12 5.74 -3.31
N ILE A 68 22.56 4.88 -2.40
CA ILE A 68 21.68 3.87 -1.80
C ILE A 68 20.66 4.54 -0.87
N GLN A 69 21.07 5.57 -0.14
CA GLN A 69 20.14 6.32 0.72
C GLN A 69 19.03 7.01 -0.07
N ILE A 70 19.35 7.55 -1.25
CA ILE A 70 18.36 8.10 -2.19
C ILE A 70 17.37 7.02 -2.62
N LEU A 71 17.87 5.83 -3.02
CA LEU A 71 16.99 4.71 -3.42
C LEU A 71 16.08 4.24 -2.28
N ILE A 72 16.58 4.20 -1.05
CA ILE A 72 15.75 3.86 0.13
C ILE A 72 14.66 4.90 0.37
N ASN A 73 14.94 6.18 0.14
CA ASN A 73 13.91 7.21 0.26
C ASN A 73 12.83 7.05 -0.81
N SER A 74 13.21 6.70 -2.05
CA SER A 74 12.23 6.35 -3.09
C SER A 74 11.37 5.15 -2.69
N LEU A 75 11.92 4.09 -2.05
CA LEU A 75 11.09 2.98 -1.55
C LEU A 75 9.99 3.42 -0.59
N LYS A 76 10.26 4.43 0.25
CA LYS A 76 9.25 4.95 1.19
C LYS A 76 8.10 5.63 0.44
N GLU A 77 8.42 6.35 -0.64
CA GLU A 77 7.44 7.01 -1.51
C GLU A 77 6.50 5.96 -2.12
N GLU A 78 7.04 4.92 -2.77
CA GLU A 78 6.22 3.87 -3.39
C GLU A 78 5.32 3.12 -2.39
N VAL A 79 5.78 2.93 -1.15
CA VAL A 79 4.96 2.33 -0.09
C VAL A 79 3.81 3.24 0.30
N VAL A 80 4.06 4.55 0.41
CA VAL A 80 3.02 5.54 0.70
C VAL A 80 2.03 5.64 -0.45
N ASP A 81 2.49 5.64 -1.70
CA ASP A 81 1.62 5.70 -2.88
C ASP A 81 0.76 4.44 -3.00
N SER A 82 1.35 3.27 -2.77
CA SER A 82 0.61 2.01 -2.65
C SER A 82 -0.45 2.08 -1.54
N PHE A 83 -0.10 2.65 -0.39
CA PHE A 83 -1.04 2.84 0.72
C PHE A 83 -2.18 3.79 0.34
N ILE A 84 -1.91 4.88 -0.39
CA ILE A 84 -2.95 5.80 -0.88
C ILE A 84 -3.96 5.05 -1.74
N TYR A 85 -3.51 4.24 -2.70
CA TYR A 85 -4.43 3.42 -3.50
C TYR A 85 -5.24 2.43 -2.65
N LEU A 86 -4.63 1.76 -1.66
CA LEU A 86 -5.37 0.88 -0.75
C LEU A 86 -6.44 1.63 0.06
N THR A 87 -6.12 2.82 0.58
CA THR A 87 -7.09 3.63 1.34
C THR A 87 -8.25 4.14 0.46
N ARG A 88 -7.99 4.42 -0.82
CA ARG A 88 -9.03 4.78 -1.80
C ARG A 88 -9.98 3.61 -2.05
N LEU A 89 -9.44 2.39 -2.24
CA LEU A 89 -10.25 1.17 -2.37
C LEU A 89 -11.15 0.93 -1.16
N VAL A 90 -10.62 1.12 0.06
CA VAL A 90 -11.38 1.07 1.31
C VAL A 90 -12.53 2.08 1.31
N SER A 91 -12.28 3.30 0.83
CA SER A 91 -13.30 4.36 0.73
C SER A 91 -14.41 4.00 -0.26
N TYR A 92 -14.07 3.48 -1.45
CA TYR A 92 -15.04 3.11 -2.48
C TYR A 92 -15.93 1.94 -2.06
N LEU A 93 -15.36 0.97 -1.35
CA LEU A 93 -16.06 -0.21 -0.86
C LEU A 93 -16.76 0.02 0.49
N ASN A 94 -16.63 1.22 1.07
CA ASN A 94 -17.16 1.58 2.38
C ASN A 94 -16.79 0.58 3.49
N ILE A 95 -15.53 0.14 3.48
CA ILE A 95 -14.98 -0.84 4.41
C ILE A 95 -14.64 -0.15 5.73
N ASP A 96 -15.10 -0.70 6.85
CA ASP A 96 -14.52 -0.39 8.16
C ASP A 96 -13.25 -1.23 8.36
N LEU A 97 -12.13 -0.71 7.85
CA LEU A 97 -10.88 -1.48 7.74
C LEU A 97 -10.37 -2.00 9.09
N GLU A 98 -10.55 -1.22 10.16
CA GLU A 98 -10.14 -1.60 11.50
C GLU A 98 -10.94 -2.82 12.00
N LYS A 99 -12.27 -2.75 11.85
CA LYS A 99 -13.14 -3.87 12.19
C LYS A 99 -12.79 -5.12 11.37
N GLU A 100 -12.67 -5.00 10.05
CA GLU A 100 -12.35 -6.11 9.15
C GLU A 100 -10.97 -6.71 9.45
N TYR A 101 -9.99 -5.89 9.82
CA TYR A 101 -8.67 -6.36 10.25
C TYR A 101 -8.78 -7.25 11.48
N PHE A 102 -9.48 -6.81 12.54
CA PHE A 102 -9.61 -7.59 13.77
C PHE A 102 -10.41 -8.88 13.56
N GLU A 103 -11.46 -8.85 12.73
CA GLU A 103 -12.18 -10.06 12.34
C GLU A 103 -11.27 -11.04 11.59
N LYS A 104 -10.42 -10.54 10.69
CA LYS A 104 -9.48 -11.36 9.94
C LYS A 104 -8.37 -11.92 10.82
N LEU A 105 -7.85 -11.12 11.76
CA LEU A 105 -6.84 -11.55 12.72
C LEU A 105 -7.36 -12.69 13.58
N SER A 106 -8.55 -12.54 14.16
CA SER A 106 -9.19 -13.58 14.98
C SER A 106 -9.37 -14.90 14.21
N LYS A 107 -9.79 -14.82 12.95
CA LYS A 107 -9.90 -15.99 12.06
C LYS A 107 -8.54 -16.63 11.77
N ASN A 108 -7.49 -15.82 11.61
CA ASN A 108 -6.14 -16.30 11.36
C ASN A 108 -5.54 -16.96 12.61
N GLU A 109 -5.71 -16.38 13.80
CA GLU A 109 -5.27 -16.98 15.06
C GLU A 109 -5.87 -18.39 15.24
N LEU A 110 -7.19 -18.52 15.04
CA LEU A 110 -7.85 -19.83 15.09
C LEU A 110 -7.32 -20.81 14.05
N LYS A 111 -7.05 -20.32 12.83
CA LYS A 111 -6.50 -21.13 11.73
C LYS A 111 -5.06 -21.57 12.01
N TYR A 112 -4.23 -20.72 12.61
CA TYR A 112 -2.81 -21.01 12.79
C TYR A 112 -2.48 -21.68 14.11
N LYS A 113 -3.41 -21.69 15.06
CA LYS A 113 -3.28 -22.38 16.36
C LYS A 113 -2.91 -23.86 16.22
N GLU A 114 -3.31 -24.53 15.15
CA GLU A 114 -2.94 -25.93 14.88
C GLU A 114 -1.48 -26.12 14.47
N PHE A 115 -0.77 -25.05 14.11
CA PHE A 115 0.64 -25.05 13.71
C PHE A 115 1.57 -24.39 14.75
N GLU A 116 1.01 -23.83 15.83
CA GLU A 116 1.80 -23.29 16.93
C GLU A 116 2.41 -24.46 17.70
N THR A 117 3.74 -24.47 17.82
CA THR A 117 4.48 -25.41 18.68
C THR A 117 4.76 -24.73 20.01
N ASP A 118 4.52 -25.43 21.11
CA ASP A 118 4.76 -24.96 22.49
C ASP A 118 6.22 -24.54 22.73
#